data_AF-A0A199UMR7-F1
#
_entry.id   AF-A0A199UMR7-F1
#
_cell.length_a   1.000
_cell.length_b   1.000
_cell.length_c   1.000
_cell.angle_alpha   90.00
_cell.angle_beta   90.00
_cell.angle_gamma   90.00
#
_symmetry.space_group_name_H-M   'P 1'
#
loop_
_entity.id
_entity.type
_entity.pdbx_description
1 polymer ?
#
loop_
_entity_poly.entity_id
_entity_poly.type
_entity_poly.pdbx_seq_one_letter_code
_entity_poly.pdbx_strand_id
1 'polypeptide(L)'
;MIRQKKMAGRAAPCGRPAQEDRAGPRHLAELGSKFPSAQCWIRMYSTEVKKTEVLMENFRRAIGLRIKENKEVYEGETVKGTKQLKLDPTIYDALIKEKVAVGDVIYIEANSGAVKRVGRCDAFATEFDLEAEEYVPIPKGEVHKKKEIVQDVTLHDLDAANARPQGGQDILSLMGQMMKPRKTEITEKLRQEINKVVNRYIDEGIAELVPGVLFIDEVHMLDIECFSYLNRALESSLAPIVIFATNRGICNILAIRAQVEEIEIDEESLAFLGEIGQRASLRHAIQLLSPASIVAKTNGRDKICKADLEEVNSLYLDAKSSARLLQEQQERYIS
;
A
#
# COMPACT_ATOMS: atom_id res chain seq x y z
N MET A 1 16.50 7.59 -13.56
CA MET A 1 16.08 6.35 -14.27
C MET A 1 14.58 6.06 -14.12
N ILE A 2 13.95 6.19 -12.94
CA ILE A 2 12.49 6.05 -12.76
C ILE A 2 11.66 7.06 -13.60
N ARG A 3 12.21 8.24 -13.87
CA ARG A 3 11.59 9.28 -14.73
C ARG A 3 11.37 8.88 -16.21
N GLN A 4 11.91 7.76 -16.69
CA GLN A 4 11.85 7.38 -18.11
C GLN A 4 10.70 6.43 -18.49
N LYS A 5 9.79 6.06 -17.56
CA LYS A 5 8.54 5.28 -17.83
C LYS A 5 8.70 3.96 -18.62
N LYS A 6 9.92 3.42 -18.77
CA LYS A 6 10.22 2.24 -19.61
C LYS A 6 10.66 1.01 -18.81
N MET A 7 9.97 0.64 -17.74
CA MET A 7 10.29 -0.60 -17.00
C MET A 7 9.02 -1.33 -16.56
N ALA A 8 8.50 -2.20 -17.41
CA ALA A 8 7.62 -3.29 -17.00
C ALA A 8 8.50 -4.49 -16.57
N GLY A 9 8.08 -5.22 -15.54
CA GLY A 9 8.63 -6.54 -15.20
C GLY A 9 10.06 -6.60 -14.65
N ARG A 10 10.62 -5.51 -14.10
CA ARG A 10 11.98 -5.53 -13.52
C ARG A 10 11.96 -5.69 -12.01
N ALA A 11 12.59 -6.75 -11.54
CA ALA A 11 12.90 -6.96 -10.14
C ALA A 11 14.27 -6.35 -9.79
N ALA A 12 14.33 -5.50 -8.77
CA ALA A 12 15.59 -4.97 -8.26
C ALA A 12 15.85 -5.52 -6.85
N PRO A 13 16.91 -6.32 -6.64
CA PRO A 13 17.33 -6.71 -5.29
C PRO A 13 18.03 -5.53 -4.61
N CYS A 14 17.57 -5.13 -3.42
CA CYS A 14 18.24 -4.11 -2.61
C CYS A 14 19.02 -4.81 -1.48
N GLY A 15 20.32 -4.55 -1.37
CA GLY A 15 21.23 -5.24 -0.45
C GLY A 15 21.65 -4.42 0.78
N ARG A 16 20.86 -3.42 1.21
CA ARG A 16 21.23 -2.56 2.35
C ARG A 16 20.47 -2.94 3.64
N PRO A 17 21.05 -2.69 4.81
CA PRO A 17 20.48 -3.12 6.09
C PRO A 17 19.16 -2.40 6.43
N ALA A 18 18.23 -3.16 7.01
CA ALA A 18 16.81 -2.89 7.24
C ALA A 18 16.42 -1.58 7.98
N GLN A 19 17.37 -0.77 8.46
CA GLN A 19 17.08 0.49 9.15
C GLN A 19 17.04 1.70 8.20
N GLU A 20 17.75 1.66 7.07
CA GLU A 20 17.61 2.65 5.98
C GLU A 20 16.48 2.28 5.00
N ASP A 21 16.17 0.99 4.84
CA ASP A 21 15.11 0.52 3.93
C ASP A 21 13.69 0.83 4.42
N ARG A 22 13.47 1.11 5.72
CA ARG A 22 12.19 1.66 6.20
C ARG A 22 11.92 3.10 5.72
N ALA A 23 12.97 3.82 5.31
CA ALA A 23 12.84 5.14 4.68
C ALA A 23 12.61 5.03 3.15
N GLY A 24 12.91 3.88 2.54
CA GLY A 24 12.67 3.60 1.12
C GLY A 24 11.20 3.79 0.69
N PRO A 25 10.21 3.17 1.36
CA PRO A 25 8.80 3.37 1.04
C PRO A 25 8.31 4.78 1.37
N ARG A 26 8.92 5.49 2.33
CA ARG A 26 8.59 6.90 2.62
C ARG A 26 9.10 7.84 1.51
N HIS A 27 10.32 7.64 1.02
CA HIS A 27 10.87 8.40 -0.11
C HIS A 27 10.27 7.97 -1.47
N LEU A 28 9.72 6.76 -1.59
CA LEU A 28 8.93 6.33 -2.75
C LEU A 28 7.47 6.81 -2.69
N ALA A 29 6.88 6.95 -1.49
CA ALA A 29 5.61 7.64 -1.31
C ALA A 29 5.71 9.15 -1.63
N GLU A 30 6.92 9.73 -1.55
CA GLU A 30 7.22 11.09 -2.02
C GLU A 30 7.24 11.23 -3.57
N LEU A 31 7.18 10.13 -4.35
CA LEU A 31 6.99 10.22 -5.82
C LEU A 31 5.60 10.79 -6.20
N GLY A 32 4.77 11.11 -5.22
CA GLY A 32 3.54 11.88 -5.35
C GLY A 32 2.31 10.97 -5.24
N SER A 33 1.22 11.54 -4.72
CA SER A 33 -0.11 10.90 -4.51
C SER A 33 -0.76 10.28 -5.76
N LYS A 34 -0.08 10.30 -6.91
CA LYS A 34 -0.55 9.84 -8.22
C LYS A 34 -0.04 8.45 -8.62
N PHE A 35 0.84 7.83 -7.83
CA PHE A 35 1.37 6.49 -8.10
C PHE A 35 0.85 5.47 -7.08
N PRO A 36 0.28 4.33 -7.52
CA PRO A 36 -0.07 3.25 -6.62
C PRO A 36 1.21 2.64 -6.03
N SER A 37 1.28 2.56 -4.71
CA SER A 37 2.35 1.85 -4.00
C SER A 37 1.73 0.85 -3.03
N ALA A 38 2.19 -0.39 -3.06
CA ALA A 38 1.75 -1.42 -2.12
C ALA A 38 2.95 -1.97 -1.35
N GLN A 39 2.82 -2.05 -0.02
CA GLN A 39 3.84 -2.64 0.85
C GLN A 39 3.32 -3.96 1.44
N CYS A 40 4.09 -5.03 1.25
CA CYS A 40 3.73 -6.39 1.63
C CYS A 40 4.45 -6.83 2.92
N TRP A 41 4.50 -5.99 3.96
CA TRP A 41 5.32 -6.24 5.16
C TRP A 41 4.72 -7.30 6.10
N ILE A 42 3.42 -7.24 6.45
CA ILE A 42 2.89 -7.96 7.65
C ILE A 42 1.70 -8.88 7.37
N ARG A 43 1.16 -8.91 6.15
CA ARG A 43 -0.14 -9.54 5.87
C ARG A 43 -0.09 -10.95 5.30
N MET A 44 1.09 -11.49 4.99
CA MET A 44 1.19 -12.83 4.37
C MET A 44 0.85 -13.96 5.35
N TYR A 45 1.01 -13.74 6.66
CA TYR A 45 0.60 -14.68 7.71
C TYR A 45 -0.85 -14.41 8.14
N SER A 46 -1.78 -14.53 7.19
CA SER A 46 -3.21 -14.52 7.51
C SER A 46 -3.68 -15.94 7.75
N THR A 47 -4.40 -16.20 8.84
CA THR A 47 -5.09 -17.48 9.07
C THR A 47 -6.31 -17.65 8.16
N GLU A 48 -6.82 -16.54 7.60
CA GLU A 48 -8.07 -16.52 6.82
C GLU A 48 -7.88 -16.78 5.32
N VAL A 49 -6.69 -16.55 4.76
CA VAL A 49 -6.43 -16.61 3.30
C VAL A 49 -5.02 -17.09 3.02
N LYS A 50 -4.84 -17.83 1.91
CA LYS A 50 -3.54 -18.37 1.50
C LYS A 50 -2.52 -17.25 1.24
N LYS A 51 -1.24 -17.53 1.53
CA LYS A 51 -0.10 -16.61 1.28
C LYS A 51 -0.06 -16.14 -0.18
N THR A 52 -0.31 -17.05 -1.12
CA THR A 52 -0.35 -16.79 -2.57
C THR A 52 -1.45 -15.80 -2.93
N GLU A 53 -2.61 -15.89 -2.29
CA GLU A 53 -3.73 -14.95 -2.53
C GLU A 53 -3.42 -13.55 -1.99
N VAL A 54 -2.79 -13.46 -0.81
CA VAL A 54 -2.33 -12.16 -0.27
C VAL A 54 -1.30 -11.51 -1.20
N LEU A 55 -0.40 -12.32 -1.78
CA LEU A 55 0.58 -11.84 -2.75
C LEU A 55 -0.11 -11.32 -4.03
N MET A 56 -1.06 -12.08 -4.56
CA MET A 56 -1.88 -11.71 -5.72
C MET A 56 -2.64 -10.40 -5.48
N GLU A 57 -3.24 -10.25 -4.30
CA GLU A 57 -3.96 -9.04 -3.90
C GLU A 57 -3.05 -7.80 -3.92
N ASN A 58 -1.87 -7.90 -3.30
CA ASN A 58 -0.91 -6.79 -3.25
C ASN A 58 -0.32 -6.48 -4.63
N PHE A 59 -0.11 -7.49 -5.47
CA PHE A 59 0.31 -7.29 -6.85
C PHE A 59 -0.73 -6.48 -7.64
N ARG A 60 -2.02 -6.80 -7.48
CA ARG A 60 -3.13 -6.08 -8.11
C ARG A 60 -3.29 -4.65 -7.59
N ARG A 61 -3.03 -4.41 -6.30
CA ARG A 61 -3.03 -3.06 -5.69
C ARG A 61 -1.91 -2.16 -6.22
N ALA A 62 -0.78 -2.76 -6.58
CA ALA A 62 0.35 -2.04 -7.18
C ALA A 62 0.14 -1.70 -8.67
N ILE A 63 -0.96 -2.14 -9.29
CA ILE A 63 -1.30 -1.80 -10.68
C ILE A 63 -2.46 -0.80 -10.68
N GLY A 64 -2.18 0.41 -11.16
CA GLY A 64 -3.16 1.47 -11.30
C GLY A 64 -3.66 1.62 -12.74
N LEU A 65 -4.92 2.02 -12.86
CA LEU A 65 -5.54 2.45 -14.09
C LEU A 65 -6.03 3.88 -13.90
N ARG A 66 -5.67 4.74 -14.85
CA ARG A 66 -6.17 6.10 -14.95
C ARG A 66 -7.24 6.14 -16.01
N ILE A 67 -8.50 6.18 -15.60
CA ILE A 67 -9.65 6.24 -16.48
C ILE A 67 -9.97 7.72 -16.72
N LYS A 68 -10.08 8.11 -17.99
CA LYS A 68 -10.50 9.45 -18.39
C LYS A 68 -11.92 9.37 -18.92
N GLU A 69 -12.85 10.02 -18.25
CA GLU A 69 -14.25 10.04 -18.66
C GLU A 69 -14.72 11.48 -18.83
N ASN A 70 -15.35 11.78 -19.95
CA ASN A 70 -15.98 13.07 -20.20
C ASN A 70 -17.41 13.04 -19.69
N LYS A 71 -17.70 13.81 -18.64
CA LYS A 71 -19.04 13.90 -18.07
C LYS A 71 -19.65 15.27 -18.35
N GLU A 72 -20.92 15.25 -18.73
CA GLU A 72 -21.75 16.45 -18.84
C GLU A 72 -22.38 16.74 -17.48
N VAL A 73 -22.11 17.93 -16.97
CA VAL A 73 -22.49 18.32 -15.61
C VAL A 73 -23.25 19.64 -15.63
N TYR A 74 -24.27 19.71 -14.79
CA TYR A 74 -25.01 20.94 -14.53
C TYR A 74 -24.72 21.39 -13.11
N GLU A 75 -24.22 22.61 -12.96
CA GLU A 75 -23.99 23.26 -11.67
C GLU A 75 -25.06 24.34 -11.47
N GLY A 76 -25.72 24.32 -10.30
CA GLY A 76 -26.74 25.30 -9.93
C GLY A 76 -26.20 26.73 -9.86
N GLU A 77 -27.08 27.68 -10.20
CA GLU A 77 -26.91 29.14 -10.26
C GLU A 77 -25.49 29.63 -10.58
N THR A 78 -25.28 30.15 -11.79
CA THR A 78 -23.97 30.72 -12.15
C THR A 78 -24.06 32.21 -12.44
N VAL A 79 -22.97 32.92 -12.14
CA VAL A 79 -22.84 34.38 -12.36
C VAL A 79 -23.05 34.79 -13.83
N LYS A 80 -22.89 33.85 -14.78
CA LYS A 80 -22.94 34.12 -16.23
C LYS A 80 -24.31 33.87 -16.87
N GLY A 81 -25.27 33.27 -16.18
CA GLY A 81 -26.64 33.15 -16.72
C GLY A 81 -27.51 32.08 -16.07
N THR A 82 -28.83 32.24 -16.23
CA THR A 82 -29.85 31.30 -15.77
C THR A 82 -30.37 30.45 -16.92
N LYS A 83 -30.52 29.14 -16.73
CA LYS A 83 -31.09 28.23 -17.75
C LYS A 83 -32.22 27.42 -17.14
N GLN A 84 -33.38 27.42 -17.80
CA GLN A 84 -34.49 26.54 -17.42
C GLN A 84 -34.27 25.15 -18.01
N LEU A 85 -34.29 24.12 -17.17
CA LEU A 85 -34.08 22.72 -17.54
C LEU A 85 -35.41 21.96 -17.40
N LYS A 86 -35.74 21.13 -18.38
CA LYS A 86 -36.81 20.12 -18.26
C LYS A 86 -36.16 18.84 -17.78
N LEU A 87 -36.52 18.41 -16.58
CA LEU A 87 -35.95 17.23 -15.93
C LEU A 87 -36.89 16.03 -16.08
N ASP A 88 -36.29 14.84 -16.15
CA ASP A 88 -37.02 13.58 -16.07
C ASP A 88 -37.56 13.34 -14.65
N PRO A 89 -38.71 12.67 -14.47
CA PRO A 89 -39.26 12.35 -13.14
C PRO A 89 -38.28 11.64 -12.19
N THR A 90 -37.33 10.87 -12.72
CA THR A 90 -36.30 10.21 -11.90
C THR A 90 -35.39 11.19 -11.14
N ILE A 91 -35.08 12.34 -11.74
CA ILE A 91 -34.28 13.40 -11.12
C ILE A 91 -35.09 14.12 -10.04
N TYR A 92 -36.41 14.21 -10.22
CA TYR A 92 -37.31 14.81 -9.23
C TYR A 92 -37.32 14.01 -7.92
N ASP A 93 -37.38 12.68 -8.00
CA ASP A 93 -37.29 11.83 -6.80
C ASP A 93 -35.93 11.97 -6.09
N ALA A 94 -34.84 12.13 -6.86
CA ALA A 94 -33.51 12.36 -6.31
C ALA A 94 -33.40 13.72 -5.58
N LEU A 95 -34.01 14.77 -6.13
CA LEU A 95 -34.07 16.10 -5.51
C LEU A 95 -34.84 16.08 -4.17
N ILE A 96 -35.95 15.35 -4.11
CA ILE A 96 -36.72 15.17 -2.88
C ILE A 96 -35.89 14.41 -1.84
N LYS A 97 -35.19 13.35 -2.26
CA LYS A 97 -34.35 12.55 -1.38
C LYS A 97 -33.20 13.34 -0.77
N GLU A 98 -32.57 14.20 -1.55
CA GLU A 98 -31.49 15.12 -1.12
C GLU A 98 -32.01 16.39 -0.41
N LYS A 99 -33.34 16.54 -0.26
CA LYS A 99 -34.02 17.67 0.38
C LYS A 99 -33.57 19.02 -0.18
N VAL A 100 -33.45 19.12 -1.51
CA VAL A 100 -33.01 20.34 -2.18
C VAL A 100 -34.09 21.42 -2.06
N ALA A 101 -33.69 22.59 -1.57
CA ALA A 101 -34.53 23.77 -1.47
C ALA A 101 -34.10 24.87 -2.45
N VAL A 102 -34.97 25.87 -2.64
CA VAL A 102 -34.64 27.05 -3.44
C VAL A 102 -33.53 27.83 -2.74
N GLY A 103 -32.43 28.06 -3.45
CA GLY A 103 -31.22 28.72 -2.91
C GLY A 103 -30.05 27.77 -2.63
N ASP A 104 -30.22 26.46 -2.85
CA ASP A 104 -29.11 25.49 -2.76
C ASP A 104 -28.32 25.41 -4.07
N VAL A 105 -27.00 25.23 -3.93
CA VAL A 105 -26.11 24.87 -5.03
C VAL A 105 -26.13 23.35 -5.18
N ILE A 106 -26.55 22.89 -6.35
CA ILE A 106 -26.64 21.46 -6.67
C ILE A 106 -25.73 21.10 -7.84
N TYR A 107 -25.27 19.85 -7.83
CA TYR A 107 -24.55 19.22 -8.92
C TYR A 107 -25.42 18.10 -9.51
N ILE A 108 -25.74 18.21 -10.80
CA ILE A 108 -26.50 17.19 -11.53
C ILE A 108 -25.61 16.60 -12.61
N GLU A 109 -25.46 15.30 -12.61
CA GLU A 109 -24.77 14.55 -13.66
C GLU A 109 -25.78 14.17 -14.76
N ALA A 110 -25.54 14.62 -16.00
CA ALA A 110 -26.51 14.49 -17.09
C ALA A 110 -26.78 13.03 -17.49
N ASN A 111 -25.77 12.17 -17.39
CA ASN A 111 -25.85 10.78 -17.85
C ASN A 111 -26.49 9.85 -16.81
N SER A 112 -26.22 10.06 -15.53
CA SER A 112 -26.69 9.18 -14.44
C SER A 112 -27.99 9.68 -13.82
N GLY A 113 -28.33 10.97 -14.00
CA GLY A 113 -29.42 11.62 -13.26
C GLY A 113 -29.12 11.78 -11.76
N ALA A 114 -27.89 11.49 -11.31
CA ALA A 114 -27.52 11.64 -9.92
C ALA A 114 -27.43 13.13 -9.55
N VAL A 115 -28.11 13.48 -8.46
CA VAL A 115 -28.11 14.82 -7.89
C VAL A 115 -27.37 14.80 -6.56
N LYS A 116 -26.52 15.80 -6.33
CA LYS A 116 -25.86 16.03 -5.04
C LYS A 116 -26.07 17.48 -4.60
N ARG A 117 -26.53 17.68 -3.37
CA ARG A 117 -26.56 18.99 -2.72
C ARG A 117 -25.14 19.35 -2.29
N VAL A 118 -24.59 20.44 -2.81
CA VAL A 118 -23.23 20.91 -2.48
C VAL A 118 -23.25 21.79 -1.25
N GLY A 119 -24.30 22.61 -1.08
CA GLY A 119 -24.48 23.48 0.07
C GLY A 119 -25.40 24.64 -0.26
N ARG A 120 -25.59 25.54 0.70
CA ARG A 120 -26.47 26.71 0.52
C ARG A 120 -25.69 27.87 -0.09
N CYS A 121 -26.33 28.63 -0.98
CA CYS A 121 -25.69 29.76 -1.63
C CYS A 121 -25.40 30.90 -0.63
N ASP A 122 -24.18 31.44 -0.66
CA ASP A 122 -23.73 32.57 0.18
C ASP A 122 -24.65 33.80 0.08
N ALA A 123 -25.34 34.02 -1.05
CA ALA A 123 -26.24 35.15 -1.24
C ALA A 123 -27.48 35.11 -0.32
N PHE A 124 -27.80 33.92 0.21
CA PHE A 124 -28.90 33.70 1.15
C PHE A 124 -28.43 33.59 2.61
N ALA A 125 -27.15 33.85 2.89
CA ALA A 125 -26.62 33.95 4.24
C ALA A 125 -27.17 35.22 4.93
N THR A 126 -28.40 35.12 5.43
CA THR A 126 -28.97 36.13 6.34
C THR A 126 -28.44 35.91 7.75
N GLU A 127 -28.28 37.00 8.53
CA GLU A 127 -27.68 37.00 9.88
C GLU A 127 -28.46 36.21 10.97
N PHE A 128 -29.48 35.43 10.60
CA PHE A 128 -30.42 34.79 11.52
C PHE A 128 -30.62 33.28 11.32
N ASP A 129 -29.77 32.60 10.55
CA ASP A 129 -29.85 31.14 10.46
C ASP A 129 -29.00 30.49 11.58
N LEU A 130 -29.66 29.94 12.59
CA LEU A 130 -29.04 29.16 13.68
C LEU A 130 -28.62 27.75 13.21
N GLU A 131 -28.85 27.43 11.94
CA GLU A 131 -28.51 26.15 11.33
C GLU A 131 -27.08 26.16 10.79
N ALA A 132 -26.28 25.17 11.20
CA ALA A 132 -24.92 24.94 10.75
C ALA A 132 -24.88 24.36 9.32
N GLU A 133 -25.49 25.05 8.36
CA GLU A 133 -25.42 24.67 6.95
C GLU A 133 -24.08 25.11 6.34
N GLU A 134 -23.54 24.29 5.45
CA GLU A 134 -22.30 24.60 4.74
C GLU A 134 -22.62 25.57 3.60
N TYR A 135 -22.14 26.80 3.73
CA TYR A 135 -22.30 27.86 2.75
C TYR A 135 -21.25 27.74 1.66
N VAL A 136 -21.71 27.76 0.41
CA VAL A 136 -20.91 27.53 -0.79
C VAL A 136 -21.06 28.71 -1.74
N PRO A 137 -19.94 29.25 -2.27
CA PRO A 137 -19.99 30.36 -3.20
C PRO A 137 -20.61 29.93 -4.53
N ILE A 138 -21.32 30.88 -5.15
CA ILE A 138 -21.93 30.73 -6.48
C ILE A 138 -20.86 30.25 -7.50
N PRO A 139 -21.06 29.09 -8.15
CA PRO A 139 -20.13 28.58 -9.14
C PRO A 139 -19.86 29.59 -10.26
N LYS A 140 -18.57 29.81 -10.54
CA LYS A 140 -18.14 30.67 -11.65
C LYS A 140 -18.16 29.86 -12.95
N GLY A 141 -18.85 30.36 -13.98
CA GLY A 141 -18.86 29.74 -15.32
C GLY A 141 -20.26 29.54 -15.91
N GLU A 142 -20.38 28.68 -16.91
CA GLU A 142 -21.67 28.32 -17.53
C GLU A 142 -22.39 27.25 -16.69
N VAL A 143 -23.72 27.25 -16.70
CA VAL A 143 -24.54 26.24 -15.97
C VAL A 143 -24.28 24.83 -16.49
N HIS A 144 -24.05 24.68 -17.80
CA HIS A 144 -23.73 23.39 -18.43
C HIS A 144 -22.24 23.34 -18.79
N LYS A 145 -21.51 22.38 -18.24
CA LYS A 145 -20.08 22.21 -18.49
C LYS A 145 -19.78 20.77 -18.89
N LYS A 146 -18.85 20.61 -19.83
CA LYS A 146 -18.19 19.32 -20.07
C LYS A 146 -16.95 19.26 -19.20
N LYS A 147 -16.93 18.33 -18.24
CA LYS A 147 -15.81 18.13 -17.31
C LYS A 147 -15.17 16.78 -17.59
N GLU A 148 -13.88 16.80 -17.93
CA GLU A 148 -13.06 15.60 -17.97
C GLU A 148 -12.76 15.20 -16.52
N ILE A 149 -13.27 14.04 -16.10
CA ILE A 149 -13.01 13.47 -14.78
C ILE A 149 -11.97 12.36 -14.97
N VAL A 150 -10.84 12.56 -14.32
CA VAL A 150 -9.76 11.59 -14.25
C VAL A 150 -9.92 10.82 -12.96
N GLN A 151 -10.20 9.53 -13.06
CA GLN A 151 -10.32 8.64 -11.92
C GLN A 151 -9.16 7.64 -11.91
N ASP A 152 -8.40 7.63 -10.82
CA ASP A 152 -7.37 6.64 -10.59
C ASP A 152 -7.97 5.48 -9.79
N VAL A 153 -7.94 4.27 -10.35
CA VAL A 153 -8.51 3.04 -9.77
C VAL A 153 -7.45 1.93 -9.81
N THR A 154 -7.34 1.09 -8.78
CA THR A 154 -6.44 -0.07 -8.84
C THR A 154 -7.16 -1.30 -9.40
N LEU A 155 -6.41 -2.25 -9.98
CA LEU A 155 -7.00 -3.52 -10.41
C LEU A 155 -7.64 -4.28 -9.24
N HIS A 156 -7.09 -4.13 -8.04
CA HIS A 156 -7.66 -4.73 -6.84
C HIS A 156 -9.04 -4.17 -6.50
N ASP A 157 -9.26 -2.86 -6.68
CA ASP A 157 -10.56 -2.25 -6.40
C ASP A 157 -11.63 -2.75 -7.38
N LEU A 158 -11.25 -2.96 -8.66
CA LEU A 158 -12.12 -3.60 -9.66
C LEU A 158 -12.41 -5.05 -9.29
N ASP A 159 -11.40 -5.82 -8.90
CA ASP A 159 -11.56 -7.21 -8.47
C ASP A 159 -12.52 -7.30 -7.26
N ALA A 160 -12.35 -6.42 -6.26
CA ALA A 160 -13.16 -6.37 -5.05
C ALA A 160 -14.61 -5.94 -5.31
N ALA A 161 -14.83 -4.92 -6.16
CA ALA A 161 -16.16 -4.42 -6.51
C ALA A 161 -17.00 -5.47 -7.26
N ASN A 162 -16.36 -6.28 -8.11
CA ASN A 162 -17.05 -7.35 -8.85
C ASN A 162 -17.22 -8.62 -8.00
N ALA A 163 -16.28 -8.92 -7.10
CA ALA A 163 -16.41 -10.05 -6.18
C ALA A 163 -17.49 -9.81 -5.11
N ARG A 164 -17.74 -8.55 -4.75
CA ARG A 164 -18.81 -8.14 -3.82
C ARG A 164 -19.58 -6.97 -4.42
N PRO A 165 -20.64 -7.23 -5.19
CA PRO A 165 -21.50 -6.15 -5.67
C PRO A 165 -22.14 -5.44 -4.46
N GLN A 166 -21.59 -4.29 -4.06
CA GLN A 166 -22.20 -3.39 -3.09
C GLN A 166 -23.38 -2.69 -3.75
N GLY A 167 -24.54 -3.36 -3.82
CA GLY A 167 -25.70 -2.79 -4.48
C GLY A 167 -26.92 -3.70 -4.65
N GLY A 168 -26.90 -4.92 -4.13
CA GLY A 168 -28.11 -5.74 -4.09
C GLY A 168 -29.15 -5.12 -3.14
N GLN A 169 -30.36 -4.86 -3.64
CA GLN A 169 -31.52 -4.45 -2.83
C GLN A 169 -32.03 -5.56 -1.89
N ASP A 170 -31.39 -6.73 -1.89
CA ASP A 170 -31.80 -7.88 -1.10
C ASP A 170 -31.42 -7.73 0.38
N ILE A 171 -32.34 -8.14 1.26
CA ILE A 171 -32.21 -8.16 2.73
C ILE A 171 -30.92 -8.87 3.18
N LEU A 172 -30.48 -9.88 2.42
CA LEU A 172 -29.24 -10.63 2.66
C LEU A 172 -27.97 -9.79 2.41
N SER A 173 -28.00 -8.88 1.43
CA SER A 173 -26.90 -7.96 1.12
C SER A 173 -26.75 -6.87 2.18
N LEU A 174 -27.88 -6.40 2.74
CA LEU A 174 -27.90 -5.47 3.87
C LEU A 174 -27.39 -6.12 5.16
N MET A 175 -27.71 -7.40 5.41
CA MET A 175 -27.13 -8.15 6.53
C MET A 175 -25.62 -8.39 6.35
N GLY A 176 -25.18 -8.68 5.12
CA GLY A 176 -23.77 -8.86 4.78
C GLY A 176 -22.92 -7.61 4.98
N GLN A 177 -23.50 -6.40 4.85
CA GLN A 177 -22.83 -5.13 5.12
C GLN A 177 -22.70 -4.83 6.63
N MET A 178 -23.59 -5.35 7.46
CA MET A 178 -23.53 -5.19 8.93
C MET A 178 -22.54 -6.16 9.60
N MET A 179 -22.24 -7.29 8.96
CA MET A 179 -21.22 -8.22 9.45
C MET A 179 -19.81 -7.80 9.00
N LYS A 180 -18.80 -8.05 9.85
CA LYS A 180 -17.40 -7.79 9.50
C LYS A 180 -17.08 -8.44 8.14
N PRO A 181 -16.50 -7.68 7.18
CA PRO A 181 -16.12 -8.24 5.90
C PRO A 181 -15.01 -9.26 6.14
N ARG A 182 -15.34 -10.55 6.07
CA ARG A 182 -14.32 -11.63 5.98
C ARG A 182 -13.48 -11.38 4.73
N LYS A 183 -12.24 -11.84 4.64
CA LYS A 183 -11.55 -11.86 3.35
C LYS A 183 -12.06 -13.03 2.52
N THR A 184 -12.50 -12.78 1.29
CA THR A 184 -12.90 -13.84 0.35
C THR A 184 -11.83 -13.95 -0.73
N GLU A 185 -11.37 -15.16 -1.00
CA GLU A 185 -10.46 -15.44 -2.12
C GLU A 185 -11.14 -15.09 -3.45
N ILE A 186 -10.43 -14.37 -4.31
CA ILE A 186 -10.94 -13.99 -5.62
C ILE A 186 -10.56 -15.07 -6.63
N THR A 187 -11.56 -15.56 -7.37
CA THR A 187 -11.32 -16.63 -8.35
C THR A 187 -10.49 -16.14 -9.54
N GLU A 188 -9.65 -17.02 -10.08
CA GLU A 188 -8.82 -16.70 -11.25
C GLU A 188 -9.67 -16.39 -12.49
N LYS A 189 -10.87 -16.98 -12.62
CA LYS A 189 -11.80 -16.70 -13.72
C LYS A 189 -12.22 -15.23 -13.74
N LEU A 190 -12.62 -14.70 -12.59
CA LEU A 190 -13.02 -13.29 -12.46
C LEU A 190 -11.85 -12.36 -12.81
N ARG A 191 -10.64 -12.69 -12.35
CA ARG A 191 -9.42 -11.95 -12.67
C ARG A 191 -9.11 -11.92 -14.17
N GLN A 192 -9.34 -13.04 -14.88
CA GLN A 192 -9.15 -13.12 -16.32
C GLN A 192 -10.19 -12.30 -17.09
N GLU A 193 -11.44 -12.30 -16.65
CA GLU A 193 -12.50 -11.48 -17.24
C GLU A 193 -12.22 -9.99 -17.06
N ILE A 194 -11.83 -9.57 -15.85
CA ILE A 194 -11.46 -8.19 -15.56
C ILE A 194 -10.26 -7.77 -16.41
N ASN A 195 -9.24 -8.62 -16.55
CA ASN A 195 -8.09 -8.32 -17.41
C ASN A 195 -8.49 -8.12 -18.88
N LYS A 196 -9.45 -8.88 -19.39
CA LYS A 196 -9.98 -8.69 -20.76
C LYS A 196 -10.69 -7.35 -20.91
N VAL A 197 -11.47 -6.93 -19.91
CA VAL A 197 -12.15 -5.62 -19.92
C VAL A 197 -11.13 -4.49 -19.87
N VAL A 198 -10.14 -4.59 -18.97
CA VAL A 198 -9.08 -3.59 -18.81
C VAL A 198 -8.26 -3.43 -20.08
N ASN A 199 -7.87 -4.54 -20.71
CA ASN A 199 -7.13 -4.47 -21.98
C ASN A 199 -7.94 -3.78 -23.08
N ARG A 200 -9.26 -4.05 -23.17
CA ARG A 200 -10.13 -3.32 -24.12
C ARG A 200 -10.16 -1.81 -23.85
N TYR A 201 -10.25 -1.37 -22.59
CA TYR A 201 -10.22 0.05 -22.26
C TYR A 201 -8.88 0.73 -22.55
N ILE A 202 -7.78 -0.03 -22.48
CA ILE A 202 -6.45 0.46 -22.87
C ILE A 202 -6.37 0.57 -24.40
N ASP A 203 -6.84 -0.44 -25.13
CA ASP A 203 -6.83 -0.46 -26.59
C ASP A 203 -7.72 0.64 -27.20
N GLU A 204 -8.85 0.94 -26.56
CA GLU A 204 -9.77 2.04 -26.91
C GLU A 204 -9.25 3.43 -26.49
N GLY A 205 -8.18 3.49 -25.69
CA GLY A 205 -7.60 4.75 -25.19
C GLY A 205 -8.42 5.46 -24.10
N ILE A 206 -9.39 4.77 -23.49
CA ILE A 206 -10.22 5.28 -22.39
C ILE A 206 -9.42 5.26 -21.07
N ALA A 207 -8.56 4.26 -20.91
CA ALA A 207 -7.75 4.05 -19.71
C ALA A 207 -6.25 4.04 -20.02
N GLU A 208 -5.47 4.71 -19.18
CA GLU A 208 -4.02 4.66 -19.19
C GLU A 208 -3.52 3.78 -18.04
N LEU A 209 -2.63 2.83 -18.33
CA LEU A 209 -1.98 2.03 -17.31
C LEU A 209 -0.92 2.84 -16.55
N VAL A 210 -0.98 2.80 -15.23
CA VAL A 210 0.02 3.38 -14.33
C VAL A 210 0.68 2.24 -13.54
N PRO A 211 1.86 1.76 -13.94
CA PRO A 211 2.59 0.76 -13.17
C PRO A 211 3.06 1.38 -11.86
N GLY A 212 2.74 0.72 -10.75
CA GLY A 212 3.19 1.10 -9.43
C GLY A 212 4.44 0.35 -8.98
N VAL A 213 4.68 0.39 -7.67
CA VAL A 213 5.80 -0.31 -7.04
C VAL A 213 5.26 -1.24 -5.95
N LEU A 214 5.70 -2.50 -6.00
CA LEU A 214 5.45 -3.51 -4.98
C LEU A 214 6.74 -3.75 -4.20
N PHE A 215 6.73 -3.44 -2.90
CA PHE A 215 7.85 -3.74 -2.02
C PHE A 215 7.56 -5.03 -1.23
N ILE A 216 8.45 -6.02 -1.38
CA ILE A 216 8.42 -7.27 -0.65
C ILE A 216 9.65 -7.29 0.26
N ASP A 217 9.39 -7.13 1.55
CA ASP A 217 10.40 -7.36 2.57
C ASP A 217 10.49 -8.85 2.91
N GLU A 218 11.64 -9.27 3.42
CA GLU A 218 11.88 -10.63 3.88
C GLU A 218 11.50 -11.70 2.84
N VAL A 219 11.89 -11.50 1.58
CA VAL A 219 11.53 -12.39 0.46
C VAL A 219 11.89 -13.87 0.71
N HIS A 220 12.84 -14.13 1.61
CA HIS A 220 13.23 -15.48 2.04
C HIS A 220 12.15 -16.26 2.79
N MET A 221 11.08 -15.59 3.25
CA MET A 221 9.92 -16.23 3.86
C MET A 221 8.86 -16.69 2.84
N LEU A 222 9.07 -16.39 1.56
CA LEU A 222 8.19 -16.84 0.47
C LEU A 222 8.51 -18.30 0.09
N ASP A 223 7.44 -19.06 -0.13
CA ASP A 223 7.52 -20.45 -0.57
C ASP A 223 7.74 -20.51 -2.11
N ILE A 224 8.20 -21.66 -2.62
CA ILE A 224 8.47 -21.85 -4.06
C ILE A 224 7.24 -21.57 -4.95
N GLU A 225 6.03 -21.83 -4.45
CA GLU A 225 4.78 -21.52 -5.14
C GLU A 225 4.59 -20.01 -5.34
N CYS A 226 4.98 -19.19 -4.37
CA CYS A 226 4.92 -17.74 -4.46
C CYS A 226 5.90 -17.22 -5.51
N PHE A 227 7.11 -17.79 -5.59
CA PHE A 227 8.09 -17.44 -6.61
C PHE A 227 7.66 -17.88 -8.02
N SER A 228 7.07 -19.06 -8.15
CA SER A 228 6.48 -19.52 -9.42
C SER A 228 5.40 -18.56 -9.92
N TYR A 229 4.52 -18.12 -9.02
CA TYR A 229 3.53 -17.09 -9.36
C TYR A 229 4.17 -15.75 -9.75
N LEU A 230 5.14 -15.26 -8.97
CA LEU A 230 5.81 -13.99 -9.24
C LEU A 230 6.51 -14.00 -10.61
N ASN A 231 7.18 -15.09 -10.97
CA ASN A 231 7.82 -15.22 -12.27
C ASN A 231 6.80 -15.11 -13.41
N ARG A 232 5.68 -15.84 -13.33
CA ARG A 232 4.59 -15.76 -14.32
C ARG A 232 3.96 -14.35 -14.36
N ALA A 233 3.79 -13.72 -13.21
CA ALA A 233 3.15 -12.41 -13.10
C ALA A 233 4.04 -11.27 -13.63
N LEU A 234 5.36 -11.37 -13.45
CA LEU A 234 6.35 -10.41 -13.93
C LEU A 234 6.55 -10.43 -15.45
N GLU A 235 6.19 -11.53 -16.13
CA GLU A 235 6.16 -11.61 -17.59
C GLU A 235 5.04 -10.75 -18.21
N SER A 236 4.01 -10.42 -17.45
CA SER A 236 2.91 -9.59 -17.92
C SER A 236 3.38 -8.16 -18.21
N SER A 237 2.89 -7.57 -19.30
CA SER A 237 3.12 -6.15 -19.63
C SER A 237 2.55 -5.20 -18.58
N LEU A 238 1.58 -5.67 -17.79
CA LEU A 238 0.92 -4.92 -16.72
C LEU A 238 1.65 -5.01 -15.38
N ALA A 239 2.80 -5.70 -15.31
CA ALA A 239 3.48 -5.95 -14.05
C ALA A 239 4.04 -4.66 -13.42
N PRO A 240 3.80 -4.43 -12.11
CA PRO A 240 4.42 -3.36 -11.37
C PRO A 240 5.91 -3.65 -11.18
N ILE A 241 6.66 -2.63 -10.77
CA ILE A 241 8.07 -2.80 -10.38
C ILE A 241 8.10 -3.50 -9.03
N VAL A 242 8.76 -4.65 -8.95
CA VAL A 242 8.89 -5.40 -7.70
C VAL A 242 10.27 -5.15 -7.10
N ILE A 243 10.32 -4.70 -5.84
CA ILE A 243 11.55 -4.53 -5.09
C ILE A 243 11.60 -5.60 -4.03
N PHE A 244 12.65 -6.43 -4.08
CA PHE A 244 12.90 -7.46 -3.08
C PHE A 244 13.92 -6.94 -2.07
N ALA A 245 13.56 -7.00 -0.79
CA ALA A 245 14.50 -6.86 0.31
C ALA A 245 14.65 -8.22 1.01
N THR A 246 15.88 -8.52 1.43
CA THR A 246 16.15 -9.73 2.21
C THR A 246 17.21 -9.47 3.27
N ASN A 247 16.93 -9.94 4.48
CA ASN A 247 17.82 -9.83 5.62
C ASN A 247 18.83 -11.00 5.69
N ARG A 248 18.65 -12.07 4.89
CA ARG A 248 19.57 -13.23 4.86
C ARG A 248 20.96 -12.94 4.29
N GLY A 249 21.17 -11.80 3.63
CA GLY A 249 22.51 -11.39 3.18
C GLY A 249 23.50 -11.26 4.35
N ILE A 250 23.02 -10.81 5.51
CA ILE A 250 23.81 -10.72 6.75
C ILE A 250 24.22 -12.12 7.21
N CYS A 251 23.29 -13.09 7.23
CA CYS A 251 23.58 -14.47 7.63
C CYS A 251 24.59 -15.14 6.70
N ASN A 252 24.52 -14.90 5.38
CA ASN A 252 25.50 -15.46 4.44
C ASN A 252 26.91 -14.89 4.67
N ILE A 253 27.02 -13.58 4.95
CA ILE A 253 28.32 -12.96 5.27
C ILE A 253 28.88 -13.52 6.58
N LEU A 254 28.02 -13.69 7.58
CA LEU A 254 28.40 -14.29 8.87
C LEU A 254 28.81 -15.76 8.72
N ALA A 255 28.12 -16.54 7.87
CA ALA A 255 28.47 -17.92 7.57
C ALA A 255 29.84 -18.03 6.89
N ILE A 256 30.10 -17.20 5.87
CA ILE A 256 31.41 -17.13 5.20
C ILE A 256 32.49 -16.76 6.23
N ARG A 257 32.19 -15.81 7.12
CA ARG A 257 33.15 -15.39 8.14
C ARG A 257 33.44 -16.47 9.18
N ALA A 258 32.41 -17.17 9.65
CA ALA A 258 32.55 -18.31 10.55
C ALA A 258 33.37 -19.43 9.90
N GLN A 259 33.16 -19.70 8.61
CA GLN A 259 33.93 -20.69 7.86
C GLN A 259 35.41 -20.29 7.72
N VAL A 260 35.71 -19.02 7.46
CA VAL A 260 37.09 -18.51 7.38
C VAL A 260 37.82 -18.58 8.72
N GLU A 261 37.09 -18.42 9.82
CA GLU A 261 37.64 -18.52 11.18
C GLU A 261 37.62 -19.96 11.73
N GLU A 262 37.19 -20.95 10.93
CA GLU A 262 37.05 -22.36 11.31
C GLU A 262 36.17 -22.57 12.56
N ILE A 263 35.11 -21.75 12.68
CA ILE A 263 34.15 -21.79 13.78
C ILE A 263 32.90 -22.55 13.34
N GLU A 264 32.56 -23.62 14.05
CA GLU A 264 31.30 -24.33 13.84
C GLU A 264 30.16 -23.66 14.62
N ILE A 265 29.06 -23.37 13.91
CA ILE A 265 27.89 -22.70 14.47
C ILE A 265 26.60 -23.41 14.06
N ASP A 266 25.64 -23.51 14.98
CA ASP A 266 24.30 -24.02 14.67
C ASP A 266 23.52 -23.07 13.74
N GLU A 267 22.65 -23.61 12.90
CA GLU A 267 21.79 -22.79 12.03
C GLU A 267 20.89 -21.83 12.83
N GLU A 268 20.40 -22.26 13.99
CA GLU A 268 19.60 -21.43 14.90
C GLU A 268 20.44 -20.28 15.50
N SER A 269 21.69 -20.57 15.89
CA SER A 269 22.65 -19.58 16.39
C SER A 269 23.03 -18.57 15.31
N LEU A 270 23.21 -19.02 14.06
CA LEU A 270 23.53 -18.17 12.92
C LEU A 270 22.36 -17.22 12.59
N ALA A 271 21.12 -17.70 12.68
CA ALA A 271 19.93 -16.87 12.53
C ALA A 271 19.88 -15.78 13.62
N PHE A 272 20.11 -16.14 14.88
CA PHE A 272 20.15 -15.21 16.01
C PHE A 272 21.26 -14.13 15.85
N LEU A 273 22.44 -14.53 15.38
CA LEU A 273 23.53 -13.61 15.04
C LEU A 273 23.15 -12.65 13.91
N GLY A 274 22.37 -13.14 12.93
CA GLY A 274 21.77 -12.30 11.89
C GLY A 274 20.85 -11.23 12.45
N GLU A 275 19.99 -11.59 13.41
CA GLU A 275 19.09 -10.64 14.10
C GLU A 275 19.89 -9.58 14.88
N ILE A 276 20.95 -9.98 15.59
CA ILE A 276 21.85 -9.03 16.28
C ILE A 276 22.51 -8.09 15.26
N GLY A 277 22.98 -8.62 14.13
CA GLY A 277 23.57 -7.84 13.04
C GLY A 277 22.60 -6.81 12.45
N GLN A 278 21.30 -7.12 12.44
CA GLN A 278 20.25 -6.21 12.00
C GLN A 278 19.95 -5.13 13.04
N ARG A 279 19.85 -5.49 14.32
CA ARG A 279 19.57 -4.54 15.42
C ARG A 279 20.70 -3.53 15.60
N ALA A 280 21.94 -4.03 15.63
CA ALA A 280 23.14 -3.25 15.89
C ALA A 280 23.84 -2.87 14.58
N SER A 281 24.72 -3.74 14.10
CA SER A 281 25.43 -3.65 12.82
C SER A 281 26.08 -5.00 12.46
N LEU A 282 26.33 -5.24 11.18
CA LEU A 282 27.05 -6.43 10.70
C LEU A 282 28.45 -6.55 11.34
N ARG A 283 29.15 -5.42 11.54
CA ARG A 283 30.48 -5.41 12.18
C ARG A 283 30.42 -5.93 13.61
N HIS A 284 29.41 -5.49 14.37
CA HIS A 284 29.22 -5.95 15.74
C HIS A 284 28.92 -7.46 15.77
N ALA A 285 28.02 -7.94 14.90
CA ALA A 285 27.74 -9.38 14.81
C ALA A 285 28.98 -10.22 14.46
N ILE A 286 29.83 -9.77 13.53
CA ILE A 286 31.11 -10.45 13.23
C ILE A 286 32.02 -10.50 14.46
N GLN A 287 32.10 -9.42 15.23
CA GLN A 287 32.95 -9.36 16.42
C GLN A 287 32.47 -10.28 17.55
N LEU A 288 31.21 -10.70 17.56
CA LEU A 288 30.67 -11.62 18.58
C LEU A 288 31.03 -13.08 18.29
N LEU A 289 31.44 -13.44 17.06
CA LEU A 289 31.79 -14.82 16.70
C LEU A 289 32.98 -15.36 17.51
N SER A 290 34.07 -14.59 17.60
CA SER A 290 35.29 -15.06 18.27
C SER A 290 35.10 -15.19 19.79
N PRO A 291 34.50 -14.22 20.52
CA PRO A 291 34.18 -14.40 21.94
C PRO A 291 33.19 -15.55 22.18
N ALA A 292 32.18 -15.73 21.33
CA ALA A 292 31.24 -16.85 21.45
C ALA A 292 31.91 -18.21 21.25
N SER A 293 32.89 -18.30 20.34
CA SER A 293 33.72 -19.51 20.19
C SER A 293 34.54 -19.81 21.46
N ILE A 294 35.09 -18.78 22.11
CA ILE A 294 35.84 -18.94 23.36
C ILE A 294 34.92 -19.41 24.49
N VAL A 295 33.72 -18.84 24.61
CA VAL A 295 32.72 -19.25 25.62
C VAL A 295 32.29 -20.70 25.38
N ALA A 296 31.98 -21.06 24.14
CA ALA A 296 31.64 -22.44 23.78
C ALA A 296 32.76 -23.41 24.17
N LYS A 297 34.01 -23.09 23.82
CA LYS A 297 35.20 -23.91 24.18
C LYS A 297 35.42 -24.00 25.68
N THR A 298 35.19 -22.92 26.42
CA THR A 298 35.26 -22.90 27.89
C THR A 298 34.22 -23.82 28.51
N ASN A 299 33.05 -23.93 27.87
CA ASN A 299 31.97 -24.85 28.23
C ASN A 299 32.19 -26.28 27.69
N GLY A 300 33.36 -26.58 27.10
CA GLY A 300 33.71 -27.90 26.57
C GLY A 300 33.00 -28.27 25.25
N ARG A 301 32.46 -27.28 24.52
CA ARG A 301 31.77 -27.47 23.23
C ARG A 301 32.54 -26.79 22.11
N ASP A 302 32.71 -27.47 20.97
CA ASP A 302 33.34 -26.88 19.78
C ASP A 302 32.36 -26.11 18.89
N LYS A 303 31.05 -26.38 19.06
CA LYS A 303 29.97 -25.75 18.30
C LYS A 303 29.26 -24.66 19.12
N ILE A 304 29.07 -23.49 18.50
CA ILE A 304 28.39 -22.35 19.13
C ILE A 304 26.87 -22.54 19.13
N CYS A 305 26.28 -22.50 20.33
CA CYS A 305 24.83 -22.51 20.54
C CYS A 305 24.29 -21.10 20.86
N LYS A 306 22.97 -20.94 20.78
CA LYS A 306 22.30 -19.66 21.03
C LYS A 306 22.57 -19.10 22.43
N ALA A 307 22.66 -19.97 23.45
CA ALA A 307 22.96 -19.56 24.83
C ALA A 307 24.32 -18.86 24.95
N ASP A 308 25.34 -19.33 24.22
CA ASP A 308 26.67 -18.73 24.23
C ASP A 308 26.64 -17.32 23.61
N LEU A 309 25.82 -17.13 22.57
CA LEU A 309 25.63 -15.82 21.94
C LEU A 309 24.84 -14.85 22.82
N GLU A 310 23.84 -15.33 23.57
CA GLU A 310 23.10 -14.52 24.52
C GLU A 310 23.99 -14.03 25.66
N GLU A 311 24.85 -14.91 26.20
CA GLU A 311 25.83 -14.55 27.21
C GLU A 311 26.81 -13.49 26.68
N VAL A 312 27.41 -13.71 25.51
CA VAL A 312 28.36 -12.76 24.91
C VAL A 312 27.69 -11.43 24.58
N ASN A 313 26.45 -11.43 24.09
CA ASN A 313 25.70 -10.22 23.79
C ASN A 313 25.36 -9.40 25.06
N SER A 314 25.31 -10.04 26.23
CA SER A 314 25.15 -9.33 27.52
C SER A 314 26.46 -8.67 27.98
N LEU A 315 27.61 -9.27 27.65
CA LEU A 315 28.93 -8.80 28.04
C LEU A 315 29.45 -7.69 27.11
N TYR A 316 29.18 -7.80 25.80
CA TYR A 316 29.67 -6.87 24.78
C TYR A 316 28.52 -6.04 24.23
N LEU A 317 28.36 -4.82 24.75
CA LEU A 317 27.34 -3.89 24.29
C LEU A 317 27.65 -3.33 22.90
N ASP A 318 26.63 -3.16 22.08
CA ASP A 318 26.73 -2.45 20.82
C ASP A 318 26.79 -0.93 21.02
N ALA A 319 27.28 -0.20 20.01
CA ALA A 319 27.46 1.24 20.08
C ALA A 319 26.15 2.02 20.35
N LYS A 320 24.99 1.54 19.86
CA LYS A 320 23.70 2.23 20.09
C LYS A 320 23.24 2.04 21.52
N SER A 321 23.33 0.82 22.05
CA SER A 321 23.01 0.53 23.45
C SER A 321 23.96 1.25 24.41
N SER A 322 25.25 1.30 24.07
CA SER A 322 26.25 2.07 24.83
C SER A 322 25.95 3.57 24.85
N ALA A 323 25.60 4.16 23.70
CA ALA A 323 25.22 5.58 23.63
C ALA A 323 23.97 5.90 24.46
N ARG A 324 22.96 5.01 24.48
CA ARG A 324 21.77 5.16 25.33
C ARG A 324 22.12 5.13 26.81
N LEU A 325 22.96 4.19 27.24
CA LEU A 325 23.40 4.09 28.63
C LEU A 325 24.15 5.37 29.07
N LEU A 326 24.98 5.94 28.18
CA LEU A 326 25.68 7.20 28.44
C LEU A 326 24.73 8.38 28.58
N GLN A 327 23.66 8.44 27.78
CA GLN A 327 22.61 9.47 27.91
C GLN A 327 21.82 9.33 29.22
N GLU A 328 21.45 8.11 29.61
CA GLU A 328 20.72 7.85 30.85
C GLU A 328 21.55 8.16 32.10
N GLN A 329 22.87 8.01 32.02
CA GLN A 329 23.80 8.24 33.12
C GLN A 329 24.61 9.53 32.94
N GLN A 330 24.11 10.50 32.16
CA GLN A 330 24.85 11.71 31.78
C GLN A 330 25.41 12.48 32.99
N GLU A 331 24.74 12.45 34.14
CA GLU A 331 25.19 13.09 35.39
C GLU A 331 26.44 12.47 36.01
N ARG A 332 26.77 11.22 35.66
CA ARG A 332 27.95 10.49 36.19
C ARG A 332 29.18 10.63 35.31
N TYR A 333 29.03 11.14 34.09
CA TYR A 333 30.13 11.29 33.13
C TYR A 333 30.54 12.76 33.05
N ILE A 334 31.86 12.99 33.03
CA ILE A 334 32.42 14.33 32.86
C ILE A 334 32.26 14.72 31.39
N SER A 335 31.68 15.89 31.16
CA SER A 335 31.50 16.47 29.82
C SER A 335 32.79 17.03 29.25
#